data_AF-W1W283-F1
#
_entry.id   AF-W1W283-F1
#
_cell.length_a   1.000
_cell.length_b   1.000
_cell.length_c   1.000
_cell.angle_alpha   90.00
_cell.angle_beta   90.00
_cell.angle_gamma   90.00
#
_symmetry.space_group_name_H-M   'P 1'
#
loop_
_entity.id
_entity.type
_entity.pdbx_description
1 polymer ?
#
loop_
_entity_poly.entity_id
_entity_poly.type
_entity_poly.pdbx_seq_one_letter_code
_entity_poly.pdbx_strand_id
1 'polypeptide(L)'
;MAVLIFLGCLLGGIAIGLPIAWALLLCGAALMFWLDMFDVQIMAQTLVNGADSFSLLAIPFFVLAGEIMNAGGLSKRIVDLP
;
A
#
# COMPACT_ATOMS: atom_id res chain seq x y z
N MET A 1 23.79 -12.99 5.78
CA MET A 1 23.51 -12.09 6.91
C MET A 1 22.27 -11.22 6.65
N ALA A 2 22.19 -10.51 5.51
CA ALA A 2 20.99 -9.73 5.13
C ALA A 2 19.66 -10.50 5.25
N VAL A 3 19.59 -11.74 4.75
CA VAL A 3 18.37 -12.58 4.84
C VAL A 3 17.94 -12.86 6.29
N LEU A 4 18.91 -13.03 7.20
CA LEU A 4 18.62 -13.26 8.62
C LEU A 4 18.09 -11.99 9.29
N ILE A 5 18.64 -10.83 8.94
CA ILE A 5 18.17 -9.52 9.43
C ILE A 5 16.75 -9.26 8.93
N PHE A 6 16.50 -9.53 7.64
CA PHE A 6 15.18 -9.41 7.04
C PHE A 6 14.15 -10.32 7.72
N LEU A 7 14.42 -11.63 7.82
CA LEU A 7 13.50 -12.57 8.45
C LEU A 7 13.30 -12.29 9.94
N GLY A 8 14.36 -11.93 10.66
CA GLY A 8 14.27 -11.60 12.08
C GLY A 8 13.44 -10.36 12.34
N CYS A 9 13.63 -9.29 11.55
CA CYS A 9 12.87 -8.06 11.68
C CYS A 9 11.40 -8.24 11.25
N LEU A 10 11.15 -8.99 10.17
CA LEU A 10 9.81 -9.25 9.66
C LEU A 10 9.00 -10.12 10.64
N LEU A 11 9.55 -11.27 11.04
CA LEU A 11 8.87 -12.19 11.96
C LEU A 11 8.75 -11.58 13.36
N GLY A 12 9.75 -10.82 13.80
CA GLY A 12 9.68 -10.07 15.06
C GLY A 12 8.57 -9.01 15.05
N GLY A 13 8.45 -8.24 13.97
CA GLY A 13 7.38 -7.25 13.82
C GLY A 13 5.99 -7.88 13.81
N ILE A 14 5.83 -9.01 13.10
CA ILE A 14 4.57 -9.76 13.05
C ILE A 14 4.24 -10.35 14.44
N ALA A 15 5.22 -10.90 15.15
CA ALA A 15 5.01 -11.48 16.48
C ALA A 15 4.55 -10.46 17.53
N ILE A 16 4.95 -9.19 17.38
CA ILE A 16 4.51 -8.08 18.24
C ILE A 16 3.10 -7.57 17.83
N GLY A 17 2.52 -8.09 16.75
CA GLY A 17 1.21 -7.69 16.24
C GLY A 17 1.24 -6.39 15.42
N LEU A 18 2.42 -5.98 14.94
CA LEU A 18 2.57 -4.80 14.12
C LEU A 18 1.95 -5.04 12.72
N PRO A 19 1.23 -4.08 12.13
CA PRO A 19 0.74 -4.22 10.77
C PRO A 19 1.90 -4.47 9.79
N ILE A 20 1.68 -5.35 8.82
CA ILE A 20 2.73 -5.84 7.91
C ILE A 20 3.47 -4.70 7.20
N ALA A 21 2.77 -3.62 6.84
CA ALA A 21 3.37 -2.44 6.21
C ALA A 21 4.49 -1.80 7.07
N TRP A 22 4.26 -1.68 8.38
CA TRP A 22 5.25 -1.13 9.31
C TRP A 22 6.41 -2.09 9.55
N ALA A 23 6.14 -3.40 9.58
CA ALA A 23 7.19 -4.41 9.69
C ALA A 23 8.12 -4.37 8.47
N LEU A 24 7.58 -4.21 7.25
CA LEU A 24 8.36 -4.08 6.03
C LEU A 24 9.19 -2.79 5.97
N LEU A 25 8.66 -1.67 6.47
CA LEU A 25 9.42 -0.43 6.62
C LEU A 25 10.63 -0.59 7.55
N LEU A 26 10.43 -1.21 8.71
CA LEU A 26 11.50 -1.51 9.65
C LEU A 26 12.54 -2.46 9.04
N CYS A 27 12.11 -3.46 8.26
CA CYS A 27 13.02 -4.34 7.53
C CYS A 27 13.88 -3.56 6.53
N GLY A 28 13.27 -2.64 5.77
CA GLY A 28 13.98 -1.77 4.84
C GLY A 28 15.03 -0.91 5.54
N ALA A 29 14.65 -0.26 6.65
CA ALA A 29 15.57 0.54 7.46
C ALA A 29 16.72 -0.29 8.05
N ALA A 30 16.43 -1.48 8.60
CA ALA A 30 17.43 -2.37 9.17
C ALA A 30 18.42 -2.89 8.11
N LEU A 31 17.95 -3.18 6.90
CA LEU A 31 18.82 -3.57 5.78
C LEU A 31 19.67 -2.40 5.29
N MET A 32 19.09 -1.21 5.10
CA MET A 32 19.85 -0.02 4.69
C MET A 32 20.97 0.32 5.68
N PHE A 33 20.70 0.16 6.99
CA PHE A 33 21.69 0.32 8.04
C PHE A 33 22.80 -0.74 7.97
N TRP A 34 22.45 -2.01 7.67
CA TRP A 34 23.42 -3.09 7.55
C TRP A 34 24.31 -2.98 6.30
N LEU A 35 23.77 -2.44 5.20
CA LEU A 35 24.47 -2.25 3.92
C LEU A 35 25.26 -0.93 3.85
N ASP A 36 25.21 -0.09 4.89
CA ASP A 36 25.80 1.26 4.92
C ASP A 36 25.28 2.17 3.78
N MET A 37 24.06 1.89 3.31
CA MET A 37 23.35 2.60 2.25
C MET A 37 22.17 3.37 2.83
N PHE A 38 22.43 4.14 3.89
CA PHE A 38 21.37 4.84 4.61
C PHE A 38 20.90 6.07 3.82
N ASP A 39 19.93 5.85 2.93
CA ASP A 39 19.26 6.91 2.19
C ASP A 39 17.75 6.93 2.51
N VAL A 40 17.37 7.89 3.35
CA VAL A 40 15.98 8.11 3.76
C VAL A 40 15.12 8.51 2.55
N GLN A 41 15.70 9.09 1.51
CA GLN A 41 14.98 9.47 0.29
C GLN A 41 14.50 8.23 -0.47
N ILE A 42 15.33 7.18 -0.58
CA ILE A 42 14.93 5.91 -1.20
C ILE A 42 13.78 5.28 -0.42
N MET A 43 13.83 5.34 0.90
CA MET A 43 12.79 4.79 1.78
C MET A 43 11.45 5.54 1.59
N ALA A 44 11.51 6.88 1.55
CA ALA A 44 10.33 7.72 1.29
C ALA A 44 9.75 7.49 -0.12
N GLN A 45 10.59 7.39 -1.15
CA GLN A 45 10.15 7.11 -2.52
C GLN A 45 9.47 5.73 -2.61
N THR A 46 10.02 4.72 -1.97
CA THR A 46 9.43 3.36 -1.98
C THR A 46 8.05 3.33 -1.31
N LEU A 47 7.88 4.08 -0.20
CA LEU A 47 6.60 4.22 0.47
C LEU A 47 5.57 4.94 -0.41
N VAL A 48 5.95 6.05 -1.03
CA VAL A 48 5.07 6.81 -1.94
C VAL A 48 4.69 5.97 -3.15
N ASN A 49 5.64 5.28 -3.78
CA ASN A 49 5.38 4.40 -4.92
C ASN A 49 4.47 3.22 -4.55
N GLY A 50 4.57 2.71 -3.32
CA GLY A 50 3.65 1.66 -2.83
C GLY A 50 2.23 2.18 -2.61
N ALA A 51 2.09 3.43 -2.17
CA ALA A 51 0.80 4.10 -1.99
C ALA A 51 0.18 4.59 -3.31
N ASP A 52 1.00 4.90 -4.32
CA ASP A 52 0.57 5.29 -5.67
C ASP A 52 0.23 4.06 -6.55
N SER A 53 -0.34 3.02 -5.93
CA SER A 53 -0.81 1.84 -6.66
C SER A 53 -2.10 2.19 -7.41
N PHE A 54 -2.15 1.83 -8.70
CA PHE A 54 -3.35 1.94 -9.55
C PHE A 54 -4.60 1.34 -8.88
N SER A 55 -4.44 0.34 -8.01
CA SER A 55 -5.55 -0.25 -7.24
C SER A 55 -6.16 0.71 -6.21
N LEU A 56 -5.35 1.57 -5.58
CA LEU A 56 -5.85 2.56 -4.62
C LEU A 56 -6.54 3.72 -5.34
N LEU A 57 -6.09 4.06 -6.56
CA LEU A 57 -6.78 5.00 -7.45
C LEU A 57 -8.08 4.44 -8.01
N ALA A 58 -8.22 3.12 -8.13
CA ALA A 58 -9.45 2.51 -8.61
C ALA A 58 -10.65 2.86 -7.70
N ILE A 59 -10.45 2.94 -6.39
CA ILE A 59 -11.52 3.26 -5.42
C ILE A 59 -12.18 4.61 -5.70
N PRO A 60 -11.47 5.76 -5.73
CA PRO A 60 -12.07 7.05 -6.02
C PRO A 60 -12.65 7.11 -7.45
N PHE A 61 -12.04 6.45 -8.44
CA PHE A 61 -12.61 6.39 -9.79
C PHE A 61 -13.92 5.59 -9.84
N PHE A 62 -14.03 4.49 -9.10
CA PHE A 62 -15.28 3.74 -8.98
C PHE A 62 -16.38 4.56 -8.28
N VAL A 63 -16.04 5.28 -7.20
CA VAL A 63 -16.98 6.16 -6.51
C VAL A 63 -17.45 7.28 -7.45
N LEU A 64 -16.53 7.91 -8.19
CA LEU A 64 -16.85 8.95 -9.16
C LEU A 64 -17.74 8.43 -10.29
N ALA A 65 -17.41 7.28 -10.87
CA ALA A 65 -18.22 6.64 -11.90
C ALA A 65 -19.63 6.31 -11.37
N GLY A 66 -19.73 5.81 -10.13
CA GLY A 66 -21.00 5.56 -9.45
C GLY A 66 -21.85 6.82 -9.30
N GLU A 67 -21.26 7.94 -8.87
CA GLU A 67 -21.94 9.23 -8.76
C GLU A 67 -22.39 9.77 -10.13
N ILE A 68 -21.56 9.64 -11.17
CA ILE A 68 -21.93 10.01 -12.54
C ILE A 68 -23.13 9.17 -13.04
N MET A 69 -23.12 7.86 -12.78
CA MET A 69 -24.23 6.97 -13.13
C MET A 69 -25.51 7.32 -12.37
N ASN A 70 -25.37 7.73 -11.11
CA ASN A 70 -26.49 8.13 -10.27
C ASN A 70 -27.10 9.46 -10.72
N ALA A 71 -26.28 10.49 -10.92
CA ALA A 71 -26.70 11.80 -11.41
C ALA A 71 -27.25 11.73 -12.84
N GLY A 72 -26.67 10.89 -13.70
CA GLY A 72 -27.14 10.67 -15.07
C GLY A 72 -28.41 9.81 -15.17
N GLY A 73 -28.94 9.31 -14.05
CA GLY A 73 -30.12 8.44 -14.02
C GLY A 73 -29.91 7.07 -14.66
N LEU A 74 -28.67 6.72 -15.03
CA LEU A 74 -28.30 5.40 -15.53
C LEU A 74 -28.50 4.34 -14.45
N SER A 75 -28.20 4.66 -13.19
CA SER A 75 -28.45 3.76 -12.05
C SER A 75 -29.93 3.31 -12.00
N LYS A 76 -30.86 4.26 -12.15
CA LYS A 76 -32.31 3.99 -12.18
C LYS A 76 -32.73 3.19 -13.43
N ARG A 77 -32.22 3.56 -14.60
CA ARG A 77 -32.51 2.84 -15.87
C ARG A 77 -32.01 1.40 -15.88
N ILE A 78 -30.90 1.10 -15.20
CA ILE A 78 -30.38 -0.26 -15.05
C ILE A 78 -31.26 -1.07 -14.10
N VAL A 79 -31.74 -0.47 -13.01
CA VAL A 79 -32.61 -1.15 -12.02
C VAL A 79 -34.03 -1.35 -12.55
N ASP A 80 -34.54 -0.43 -13.38
CA ASP A 80 -35.85 -0.56 -14.05
C ASP A 80 -35.81 -1.45 -15.30
N LEU A 81 -34.64 -1.98 -15.68
CA LEU A 81 -34.53 -2.95 -16.76
C LEU A 81 -35.01 -4.32 -16.21
N PRO A 82 -36.00 -4.98 -16.87
CA PRO A 82 -36.58 -6.22 -16.37
C PRO A 82 -35.60 -7.41 -16.35
#